data_AF-W1Q273-F1
#
_entry.id   AF-W1Q273-F1
#
_cell.length_a   1.000
_cell.length_b   1.000
_cell.length_c   1.000
_cell.angle_alpha   90.00
_cell.angle_beta   90.00
_cell.angle_gamma   90.00
#
_symmetry.space_group_name_H-M   'P 1'
#
loop_
_entity.id
_entity.type
_entity.pdbx_description
1 polymer ?
#
loop_
_entity_poly.entity_id
_entity_poly.type
_entity_poly.pdbx_seq_one_letter_code
_entity_poly.pdbx_strand_id
1 'polypeptide(L)'
;MKKSTIISFLSVACLLAACQTKPRDAAQGGDALYGPPESATSQSSLDEATRQRYQALNKVHEFYEKLSAVQVKTTLTQEGGDWQSVADSQQFYEAGALKAYRSKTVTTVKDAHYDLEFYFDGEHHYVASPHAAWNQNDNAKNSMSYLYWAKLLIEGDDNSELDSEAPEGQWRINKTVTNPDLIQGLVGLLDLPESFSAQATYQADVTYLVDSETGQMLEAALKLTVTDGESSHVYQAKSTTQVLEESVTKDSLKPDLEAQVSPLEVAEGQWLEAFKAANPTQAISTYEVTEGRQAGDQDSNLLYLTNSQNGQVLAQAIGTIQDKQIKGYQYQLGQKRYSKTEDGSLKEESVEPIDFYYLAVQSLIDHSDQVQTFNPTDEAGQPINDPASATTTTYRLTFENDYDGLAKLAGAIDISNLKREGEAVYGVDYVVNKASLELEGFYLWSLTAEDTAITHVNRYSFRHLNQQAPSLIQFLVDPELVKAVKP
;
A
#
# COMPACT_ATOMS: atom_id res chain seq x y z
N MET A 1 35.41 25.09 -16.91
CA MET A 1 35.39 23.83 -16.15
C MET A 1 34.70 24.04 -14.80
N LYS A 2 33.38 23.89 -14.76
CA LYS A 2 32.60 23.66 -13.54
C LYS A 2 31.61 22.54 -13.87
N LYS A 3 31.43 21.68 -12.87
CA LYS A 3 31.05 20.28 -12.96
C LYS A 3 29.60 20.07 -13.44
N SER A 4 29.44 19.01 -14.22
CA SER A 4 28.22 18.20 -14.35
C SER A 4 27.35 18.27 -13.09
N THR A 5 26.11 18.75 -13.26
CA THR A 5 25.05 18.52 -12.29
C THR A 5 24.57 17.10 -12.52
N ILE A 6 25.22 16.17 -11.83
CA ILE A 6 24.77 14.80 -11.64
C ILE A 6 23.38 14.88 -10.99
N ILE A 7 22.33 14.53 -11.71
CA ILE A 7 20.99 14.36 -11.15
C ILE A 7 20.95 12.97 -10.52
N SER A 8 21.65 12.83 -9.40
CA SER A 8 21.54 11.67 -8.53
C SER A 8 21.15 12.16 -7.15
N PHE A 9 19.85 12.11 -6.86
CA PHE A 9 19.37 11.96 -5.49
C PHE A 9 18.68 10.59 -5.37
N LEU A 10 19.48 9.54 -5.62
CA LEU A 10 19.28 8.30 -4.89
C LEU A 10 19.83 8.51 -3.47
N SER A 11 19.05 8.04 -2.51
CA SER A 11 19.38 7.76 -1.11
C SER A 11 19.07 8.81 -0.02
N VAL A 12 18.25 8.30 0.89
CA VAL A 12 18.13 8.57 2.34
C VAL A 12 17.19 9.70 2.79
N ALA A 13 16.00 9.30 3.21
CA ALA A 13 15.69 9.32 4.64
C ALA A 13 14.74 8.16 4.96
N CYS A 14 15.21 7.24 5.79
CA CYS A 14 14.38 6.28 6.52
C CYS A 14 13.16 7.00 7.09
N LEU A 15 11.99 6.39 6.96
CA LEU A 15 10.82 6.67 7.79
C LEU A 15 11.21 6.36 9.25
N LEU A 16 11.97 7.26 9.88
CA LEU A 16 12.28 7.21 11.29
C LEU A 16 11.01 7.61 12.04
N ALA A 17 10.26 6.58 12.40
CA ALA A 17 9.90 6.31 13.79
C ALA A 17 9.85 7.57 14.68
N ALA A 18 8.84 8.41 14.46
CA ALA A 18 8.46 9.44 15.41
C ALA A 18 7.14 9.03 16.06
N CYS A 19 7.28 8.30 17.18
CA CYS A 19 6.32 8.22 18.28
C CYS A 19 4.86 7.85 17.95
N GLN A 20 4.62 6.69 17.36
CA GLN A 20 3.37 5.93 17.55
C GLN A 20 3.64 4.42 17.61
N THR A 21 4.61 3.99 18.41
CA THR A 21 5.01 2.56 18.58
C THR A 21 3.99 1.70 19.33
N LYS A 22 2.70 2.05 19.37
CA LYS A 22 1.68 1.23 20.07
C LYS A 22 0.70 0.48 19.16
N PRO A 23 0.19 1.04 18.05
CA PRO A 23 -0.69 0.28 17.16
C PRO A 23 0.08 -0.67 16.23
N ARG A 24 1.37 -0.39 15.97
CA ARG A 24 2.16 -1.10 14.97
C ARG A 24 2.56 -2.52 15.40
N ASP A 25 2.90 -2.71 16.66
CA ASP A 25 3.26 -4.03 17.21
C ASP A 25 2.02 -4.94 17.29
N ALA A 26 0.84 -4.39 17.60
CA ALA A 26 -0.44 -5.11 17.52
C ALA A 26 -0.84 -5.50 16.07
N ALA A 27 -0.44 -4.69 15.08
CA ALA A 27 -0.74 -4.88 13.66
C ALA A 27 0.22 -5.82 12.91
N GLN A 28 1.32 -6.26 13.53
CA GLN A 28 2.22 -7.23 12.90
C GLN A 28 1.74 -8.68 13.04
N GLY A 29 0.77 -8.95 13.93
CA GLY A 29 0.18 -10.28 14.08
C GLY A 29 1.20 -11.40 14.36
N GLY A 30 2.38 -11.06 14.89
CA GLY A 30 3.51 -11.97 15.08
C GLY A 30 3.71 -12.44 16.52
N ASP A 31 3.12 -11.76 17.49
CA ASP A 31 3.16 -12.17 18.90
C ASP A 31 2.30 -13.40 19.16
N ALA A 32 2.80 -14.32 19.98
CA ALA A 32 2.07 -15.52 20.39
C ALA A 32 0.69 -15.20 20.95
N LEU A 33 -0.23 -16.16 20.83
CA LEU A 33 -1.53 -16.09 21.49
C LEU A 33 -1.34 -15.83 22.98
N TYR A 34 -2.21 -15.00 23.59
CA TYR A 34 -2.35 -15.04 25.04
C TYR A 34 -2.69 -16.49 25.44
N GLY A 35 -2.07 -16.97 26.52
CA GLY A 35 -2.14 -18.38 26.95
C GLY A 35 -3.55 -18.97 26.97
N PRO A 36 -3.68 -20.29 27.09
CA PRO A 36 -4.92 -21.00 26.75
C PRO A 36 -6.14 -20.34 27.40
N PRO A 37 -7.28 -20.23 26.67
CA PRO A 37 -8.49 -19.64 27.24
C PRO A 37 -8.78 -20.30 28.58
N GLU A 38 -9.01 -19.48 29.63
CA GLU A 38 -8.93 -19.88 31.05
C GLU A 38 -9.29 -21.36 31.25
N SER A 39 -8.30 -22.14 31.73
CA SER A 39 -8.49 -23.57 31.97
C SER A 39 -9.73 -23.76 32.83
N ALA A 40 -10.71 -24.48 32.29
CA ALA A 40 -11.98 -24.79 32.93
C ALA A 40 -11.77 -25.54 34.27
N THR A 41 -11.43 -24.83 35.34
CA THR A 41 -11.24 -25.43 36.67
C THR A 41 -12.54 -25.68 37.43
N SER A 42 -13.71 -25.51 36.79
CA SER A 42 -14.96 -26.13 37.28
C SER A 42 -15.91 -26.55 36.15
N GLN A 43 -15.52 -27.58 35.38
CA GLN A 43 -16.36 -28.15 34.30
C GLN A 43 -17.70 -28.76 34.78
N SER A 44 -17.95 -28.90 36.08
CA SER A 44 -19.17 -29.53 36.60
C SER A 44 -20.44 -28.67 36.51
N SER A 45 -20.31 -27.36 36.24
CA SER A 45 -21.44 -26.41 36.21
C SER A 45 -21.70 -25.75 34.84
N LEU A 46 -20.89 -26.06 33.82
CA LEU A 46 -21.08 -25.55 32.46
C LEU A 46 -22.04 -26.46 31.69
N ASP A 47 -22.90 -25.86 30.85
CA ASP A 47 -23.69 -26.62 29.89
C ASP A 47 -22.80 -27.26 28.81
N GLU A 48 -23.36 -28.25 28.11
CA GLU A 48 -22.61 -29.06 27.15
C GLU A 48 -22.12 -28.24 25.94
N ALA A 49 -22.88 -27.26 25.48
CA ALA A 49 -22.48 -26.41 24.35
C ALA A 49 -21.27 -25.53 24.73
N THR A 50 -21.31 -24.94 25.93
CA THR A 50 -20.18 -24.18 26.47
C THR A 50 -18.94 -25.05 26.65
N ARG A 51 -19.11 -26.30 27.11
CA ARG A 51 -17.99 -27.24 27.26
C ARG A 51 -17.35 -27.61 25.92
N GLN A 52 -18.16 -27.93 24.91
CA GLN A 52 -17.68 -28.24 23.56
C GLN A 52 -16.98 -27.05 22.91
N ARG A 53 -17.46 -25.83 23.15
CA ARG A 53 -16.79 -24.60 22.70
C ARG A 53 -15.38 -24.51 23.27
N TYR A 54 -15.20 -24.65 24.59
CA TYR A 54 -13.87 -24.60 25.20
C TYR A 54 -12.96 -25.72 24.71
N GLN A 55 -13.49 -26.92 24.46
CA GLN A 55 -12.72 -28.00 23.85
C GLN A 55 -12.20 -27.62 22.45
N ALA A 56 -13.06 -27.01 21.62
CA ALA A 56 -12.67 -26.55 20.30
C ALA A 56 -11.56 -25.48 20.37
N LEU A 57 -11.73 -24.45 21.21
CA LEU A 57 -10.74 -23.39 21.35
C LEU A 57 -9.39 -23.89 21.89
N ASN A 58 -9.41 -24.80 22.87
CA ASN A 58 -8.18 -25.42 23.39
C ASN A 58 -7.47 -26.24 22.32
N LYS A 59 -8.21 -26.97 21.48
CA LYS A 59 -7.62 -27.72 20.36
C LYS A 59 -6.97 -26.82 19.32
N VAL A 60 -7.60 -25.69 18.98
CA VAL A 60 -6.99 -24.69 18.08
C VAL A 60 -5.70 -24.13 18.69
N HIS A 61 -5.70 -23.82 20.00
CA HIS A 61 -4.51 -23.36 20.70
C HIS A 61 -3.38 -24.41 20.70
N GLU A 62 -3.68 -25.66 21.04
CA GLU A 62 -2.72 -26.78 21.03
C GLU A 62 -2.14 -27.06 19.63
N PHE A 63 -2.96 -26.92 18.58
CA PHE A 63 -2.53 -27.03 17.20
C PHE A 63 -1.53 -25.94 16.87
N TYR A 64 -1.86 -24.69 17.24
CA TYR A 64 -1.01 -23.53 16.98
C TYR A 64 0.37 -23.63 17.62
N GLU A 65 0.47 -24.05 18.88
CA GLU A 65 1.76 -24.20 19.59
C GLU A 65 2.72 -25.18 18.89
N LYS A 66 2.18 -26.11 18.10
CA LYS A 66 2.94 -27.14 17.37
C LYS A 66 3.12 -26.80 15.89
N LEU A 67 2.49 -25.73 15.40
CA LEU A 67 2.54 -25.36 14.00
C LEU A 67 3.94 -24.90 13.62
N SER A 68 4.51 -25.49 12.57
CA SER A 68 5.81 -25.11 12.01
C SER A 68 5.67 -24.32 10.72
N ALA A 69 4.86 -24.81 9.77
CA ALA A 69 4.68 -24.17 8.48
C ALA A 69 3.26 -24.34 7.94
N VAL A 70 2.75 -23.28 7.30
CA VAL A 70 1.39 -23.23 6.78
C VAL A 70 1.31 -22.34 5.55
N GLN A 71 0.41 -22.68 4.64
CA GLN A 71 -0.03 -21.80 3.57
C GLN A 71 -1.42 -21.25 3.91
N VAL A 72 -1.55 -19.93 3.86
CA VAL A 72 -2.80 -19.20 4.08
C VAL A 72 -3.13 -18.47 2.80
N LYS A 73 -4.28 -18.79 2.23
CA LYS A 73 -4.82 -18.09 1.08
C LYS A 73 -6.07 -17.34 1.47
N THR A 74 -6.04 -16.01 1.38
CA THR A 74 -7.17 -15.13 1.72
C THR A 74 -7.64 -14.40 0.47
N THR A 75 -8.91 -14.54 0.15
CA THR A 75 -9.60 -13.74 -0.86
C THR A 75 -10.50 -12.74 -0.15
N LEU A 76 -10.39 -11.46 -0.51
CA LEU A 76 -11.20 -10.36 0.00
C LEU A 76 -11.95 -9.69 -1.17
N THR A 77 -13.25 -9.48 -1.02
CA THR A 77 -14.10 -8.84 -2.03
C THR A 77 -14.99 -7.76 -1.42
N GLN A 78 -15.29 -6.72 -2.18
CA GLN A 78 -16.28 -5.70 -1.79
C GLN A 78 -17.67 -6.10 -2.33
N GLU A 79 -18.69 -6.12 -1.46
CA GLU A 79 -20.06 -6.43 -1.87
C GLU A 79 -20.59 -5.33 -2.81
N GLY A 80 -21.10 -5.74 -3.97
CA GLY A 80 -21.64 -4.82 -4.98
C GLY A 80 -20.59 -4.04 -5.78
N GLY A 81 -19.30 -4.38 -5.65
CA GLY A 81 -18.19 -3.77 -6.40
C GLY A 81 -17.42 -4.77 -7.27
N ASP A 82 -16.51 -4.25 -8.09
CA ASP A 82 -15.62 -5.04 -8.97
C ASP A 82 -14.24 -5.31 -8.35
N TRP A 83 -14.00 -4.84 -7.13
CA TRP A 83 -12.71 -4.93 -6.46
C TRP A 83 -12.54 -6.26 -5.71
N GLN A 84 -11.37 -6.87 -5.87
CA GLN A 84 -10.94 -8.07 -5.17
C GLN A 84 -9.44 -7.99 -4.84
N SER A 85 -9.04 -8.52 -3.68
CA SER A 85 -7.64 -8.80 -3.35
C SER A 85 -7.47 -10.28 -2.98
N VAL A 86 -6.48 -10.93 -3.55
CA VAL A 86 -6.11 -12.32 -3.23
C VAL A 86 -4.69 -12.34 -2.70
N ALA A 87 -4.52 -12.72 -1.45
CA ALA A 87 -3.22 -12.96 -0.83
C ALA A 87 -2.97 -14.46 -0.68
N ASP A 88 -1.82 -14.94 -1.13
CA ASP A 88 -1.35 -16.32 -0.96
C ASP A 88 0.00 -16.31 -0.24
N SER A 89 0.01 -16.79 1.01
CA SER A 89 1.08 -16.57 1.97
C SER A 89 1.58 -17.88 2.55
N GLN A 90 2.86 -18.18 2.36
CA GLN A 90 3.56 -19.26 3.06
C GLN A 90 4.21 -18.68 4.31
N GLN A 91 3.93 -19.28 5.46
CA GLN A 91 4.27 -18.73 6.77
C GLN A 91 5.00 -19.79 7.59
N PHE A 92 6.08 -19.38 8.24
CA PHE A 92 6.90 -20.21 9.10
C PHE A 92 6.84 -19.70 10.54
N TYR A 93 6.60 -20.63 11.47
CA TYR A 93 6.40 -20.39 12.88
C TYR A 93 7.44 -21.16 13.71
N GLU A 94 7.89 -20.55 14.80
CA GLU A 94 8.73 -21.20 15.80
C GLU A 94 8.28 -20.75 17.19
N ALA A 95 8.05 -21.72 18.08
CA ALA A 95 7.57 -21.49 19.44
C ALA A 95 6.29 -20.62 19.48
N GLY A 96 5.36 -20.86 18.54
CA GLY A 96 4.11 -20.10 18.47
C GLY A 96 4.30 -18.62 18.14
N ALA A 97 5.34 -18.25 17.40
CA ALA A 97 5.52 -16.89 16.88
C ALA A 97 5.85 -16.94 15.38
N LEU A 98 5.37 -15.95 14.62
CA LEU A 98 5.68 -15.83 13.19
C LEU A 98 7.15 -15.44 13.02
N LYS A 99 7.93 -16.24 12.28
CA LYS A 99 9.37 -16.03 12.08
C LYS A 99 9.76 -15.69 10.65
N ALA A 100 8.92 -16.02 9.69
CA ALA A 100 9.04 -15.56 8.32
C ALA A 100 7.73 -15.77 7.56
N TYR A 101 7.51 -14.99 6.52
CA TYR A 101 6.53 -15.32 5.50
C TYR A 101 6.99 -14.87 4.12
N ARG A 102 6.51 -15.54 3.08
CA ARG A 102 6.53 -15.05 1.70
C ARG A 102 5.10 -15.05 1.18
N SER A 103 4.65 -13.91 0.67
CA SER A 103 3.28 -13.71 0.22
C SER A 103 3.25 -13.09 -1.16
N LYS A 104 2.30 -13.53 -1.99
CA LYS A 104 1.92 -12.84 -3.22
C LYS A 104 0.51 -12.30 -3.06
N THR A 105 0.35 -11.00 -3.33
CA THR A 105 -0.95 -10.33 -3.38
C THR A 105 -1.27 -9.95 -4.81
N VAL A 106 -2.50 -10.21 -5.22
CA VAL A 106 -3.07 -9.79 -6.51
C VAL A 106 -4.30 -8.96 -6.25
N THR A 107 -4.25 -7.68 -6.57
CA THR A 107 -5.41 -6.78 -6.56
C THR A 107 -6.03 -6.75 -7.94
N THR A 108 -7.32 -7.02 -8.05
CA THR A 108 -8.08 -6.99 -9.31
C THR A 108 -9.23 -6.01 -9.21
N VAL A 109 -9.39 -5.17 -10.24
CA VAL A 109 -10.54 -4.30 -10.44
C VAL A 109 -10.98 -4.47 -11.88
N LYS A 110 -12.15 -5.09 -12.10
CA LYS A 110 -12.60 -5.53 -13.43
C LYS A 110 -11.54 -6.41 -14.11
N ASP A 111 -11.00 -5.96 -15.24
CA ASP A 111 -9.96 -6.66 -16.02
C ASP A 111 -8.54 -6.15 -15.71
N ALA A 112 -8.39 -5.21 -14.78
CA ALA A 112 -7.09 -4.66 -14.39
C ALA A 112 -6.55 -5.42 -13.16
N HIS A 113 -5.26 -5.75 -13.18
CA HIS A 113 -4.61 -6.52 -12.12
C HIS A 113 -3.29 -5.85 -11.70
N TYR A 114 -3.01 -5.80 -10.41
CA TYR A 114 -1.72 -5.36 -9.88
C TYR A 114 -1.19 -6.39 -8.87
N ASP A 115 0.02 -6.87 -9.14
CA ASP A 115 0.68 -7.92 -8.38
C ASP A 115 1.76 -7.32 -7.47
N LEU A 116 1.90 -7.85 -6.25
CA LEU A 116 3.00 -7.55 -5.33
C LEU A 116 3.47 -8.83 -4.64
N GLU A 117 4.78 -8.96 -4.44
CA GLU A 117 5.35 -9.95 -3.55
C GLU A 117 5.87 -9.29 -2.26
N PHE A 118 5.67 -9.98 -1.14
CA PHE A 118 6.11 -9.56 0.18
C PHE A 118 6.94 -10.67 0.82
N TYR A 119 7.97 -10.28 1.55
CA TYR A 119 8.79 -11.19 2.35
C TYR A 119 9.06 -10.57 3.71
N PHE A 120 8.94 -11.37 4.76
CA PHE A 120 9.34 -11.02 6.12
C PHE A 120 10.34 -12.04 6.60
N ASP A 121 11.49 -11.60 7.10
CA ASP A 121 12.56 -12.47 7.59
C ASP A 121 12.57 -12.67 9.12
N GLY A 122 11.55 -12.16 9.81
CA GLY A 122 11.49 -12.16 11.28
C GLY A 122 11.85 -10.81 11.91
N GLU A 123 12.51 -9.92 11.14
CA GLU A 123 12.93 -8.60 11.61
C GLU A 123 12.52 -7.49 10.63
N HIS A 124 12.71 -7.74 9.33
CA HIS A 124 12.53 -6.78 8.25
C HIS A 124 11.50 -7.24 7.24
N HIS A 125 10.81 -6.26 6.65
CA HIS A 125 9.87 -6.48 5.56
C HIS A 125 10.48 -6.04 4.24
N TYR A 126 10.22 -6.82 3.20
CA TYR A 126 10.67 -6.60 1.84
C TYR A 126 9.49 -6.71 0.89
N VAL A 127 9.54 -5.94 -0.19
CA VAL A 127 8.50 -5.90 -1.21
C VAL A 127 9.12 -5.83 -2.61
N ALA A 128 8.47 -6.46 -3.58
CA ALA A 128 8.83 -6.41 -4.97
C ALA A 128 7.58 -6.34 -5.86
N SER A 129 7.60 -5.43 -6.83
CA SER A 129 6.69 -5.47 -7.98
C SER A 129 7.18 -6.50 -9.01
N PRO A 130 6.33 -6.97 -9.94
CA PRO A 130 6.75 -7.80 -11.05
C PRO A 130 7.91 -7.16 -11.81
N HIS A 131 8.97 -7.93 -12.05
CA HIS A 131 10.16 -7.43 -12.76
C HIS A 131 10.80 -6.21 -12.09
N ALA A 132 10.69 -6.07 -10.77
CA ALA A 132 11.43 -5.10 -9.97
C ALA A 132 12.31 -5.83 -8.93
N ALA A 133 13.35 -5.13 -8.47
CA ALA A 133 14.21 -5.66 -7.42
C ALA A 133 13.46 -5.67 -6.08
N TRP A 134 13.84 -6.58 -5.19
CA TRP A 134 13.37 -6.55 -3.81
C TRP A 134 13.91 -5.33 -3.09
N ASN A 135 13.04 -4.63 -2.37
CA ASN A 135 13.42 -3.49 -1.56
C ASN A 135 12.95 -3.69 -0.12
N GLN A 136 13.80 -3.38 0.86
CA GLN A 136 13.39 -3.33 2.25
C GLN A 136 12.41 -2.17 2.45
N ASN A 137 11.21 -2.48 2.96
CA ASN A 137 10.19 -1.51 3.30
C ASN A 137 9.41 -1.97 4.54
N ASP A 138 9.92 -1.61 5.72
CA ASP A 138 9.28 -1.91 7.02
C ASP A 138 7.95 -1.19 7.23
N ASN A 139 7.54 -0.33 6.29
CA ASN A 139 6.25 0.32 6.31
C ASN A 139 5.25 -0.34 5.35
N ALA A 140 5.65 -1.32 4.56
CA ALA A 140 4.73 -1.99 3.66
C ALA A 140 3.57 -2.66 4.41
N LYS A 141 2.43 -2.78 3.76
CA LYS A 141 1.29 -3.55 4.24
C LYS A 141 1.68 -5.00 4.42
N ASN A 142 1.06 -5.65 5.40
CA ASN A 142 1.35 -7.02 5.77
C ASN A 142 0.28 -7.99 5.26
N SER A 143 0.67 -9.26 5.17
CA SER A 143 -0.26 -10.33 4.84
C SER A 143 -0.93 -10.87 6.11
N MET A 144 -2.22 -11.13 6.05
CA MET A 144 -2.99 -11.74 7.14
C MET A 144 -2.38 -13.11 7.54
N SER A 145 -1.97 -13.24 8.80
CA SER A 145 -1.34 -14.47 9.30
C SER A 145 -2.38 -15.49 9.78
N TYR A 146 -2.02 -16.78 9.76
CA TYR A 146 -2.81 -17.82 10.42
C TYR A 146 -3.02 -17.49 11.90
N LEU A 147 -1.97 -16.98 12.56
CA LEU A 147 -2.02 -16.50 13.94
C LEU A 147 -3.08 -15.42 14.13
N TYR A 148 -3.19 -14.44 13.23
CA TYR A 148 -4.18 -13.39 13.39
C TYR A 148 -5.63 -13.91 13.27
N TRP A 149 -5.88 -14.87 12.37
CA TRP A 149 -7.15 -15.60 12.34
C TRP A 149 -7.41 -16.35 13.66
N ALA A 150 -6.38 -16.95 14.26
CA ALA A 150 -6.52 -17.64 15.54
C ALA A 150 -6.79 -16.66 16.70
N LYS A 151 -6.17 -15.47 16.69
CA LYS A 151 -6.44 -14.39 17.65
C LYS A 151 -7.89 -13.95 17.62
N LEU A 152 -8.43 -13.71 16.42
CA LEU A 152 -9.83 -13.34 16.25
C LEU A 152 -10.78 -14.39 16.83
N LEU A 153 -10.43 -15.68 16.72
CA LEU A 153 -11.21 -16.78 17.29
C LEU A 153 -11.08 -16.87 18.83
N ILE A 154 -9.86 -16.84 19.36
CA ILE A 154 -9.55 -17.22 20.75
C ILE A 154 -9.59 -16.02 21.70
N GLU A 155 -9.10 -14.86 21.28
CA GLU A 155 -8.92 -13.69 22.15
C GLU A 155 -10.21 -12.84 22.25
N GLY A 156 -10.31 -12.05 23.32
CA GLY A 156 -11.47 -11.23 23.66
C GLY A 156 -12.53 -11.96 24.48
N ASP A 157 -13.38 -11.19 25.17
CA ASP A 157 -14.46 -11.70 26.03
C ASP A 157 -15.72 -12.11 25.23
N ASP A 158 -15.63 -12.09 23.91
CA ASP A 158 -16.74 -12.35 23.00
C ASP A 158 -17.19 -13.81 23.07
N ASN A 159 -18.51 -14.02 23.18
CA ASN A 159 -19.08 -15.35 23.10
C ASN A 159 -19.11 -15.83 21.65
N SER A 160 -18.45 -16.94 21.38
CA SER A 160 -18.59 -17.69 20.12
C SER A 160 -19.62 -18.79 20.30
N GLU A 161 -20.41 -19.06 19.28
CA GLU A 161 -21.43 -20.10 19.26
C GLU A 161 -20.98 -21.28 18.38
N LEU A 162 -21.21 -22.50 18.85
CA LEU A 162 -21.04 -23.69 18.01
C LEU A 162 -22.33 -23.93 17.22
N ASP A 163 -22.20 -24.02 15.91
CA ASP A 163 -23.31 -24.40 15.03
C ASP A 163 -23.45 -25.93 15.02
N SER A 164 -24.65 -26.40 15.39
CA SER A 164 -25.00 -27.82 15.41
C SER A 164 -25.06 -28.48 14.03
N GLU A 165 -25.08 -27.70 12.94
CA GLU A 165 -25.07 -28.18 11.55
C GLU A 165 -23.67 -28.23 10.93
N ALA A 166 -22.64 -28.41 11.76
CA ALA A 166 -21.26 -28.59 11.29
C ALA A 166 -21.09 -29.91 10.52
N PRO A 167 -20.21 -29.96 9.49
CA PRO A 167 -19.85 -31.20 8.83
C PRO A 167 -19.31 -32.24 9.81
N GLU A 168 -19.53 -33.53 9.54
CA GLU A 168 -18.97 -34.61 10.35
C GLU A 168 -17.43 -34.49 10.46
N GLY A 169 -16.90 -34.62 11.67
CA GLY A 169 -15.47 -34.43 11.95
C GLY A 169 -15.02 -32.96 12.03
N GLN A 170 -15.95 -32.00 12.01
CA GLN A 170 -15.60 -30.57 12.08
C GLN A 170 -16.46 -29.83 13.11
N TRP A 171 -15.90 -28.76 13.68
CA TRP A 171 -16.64 -27.74 14.39
C TRP A 171 -16.86 -26.54 13.49
N ARG A 172 -18.10 -26.03 13.46
CA ARG A 172 -18.39 -24.71 12.90
C ARG A 172 -18.60 -23.73 14.04
N ILE A 173 -17.79 -22.68 14.08
CA ILE A 173 -17.80 -21.69 15.17
C ILE A 173 -18.16 -20.33 14.57
N ASN A 174 -19.22 -19.70 15.08
CA ASN A 174 -19.61 -18.34 14.72
C ASN A 174 -19.22 -17.37 15.83
N LYS A 175 -18.65 -16.22 15.48
CA LYS A 175 -18.22 -15.21 16.44
C LYS A 175 -18.40 -13.81 15.86
N THR A 176 -19.02 -12.92 16.62
CA THR A 176 -18.92 -11.48 16.38
C THR A 176 -17.74 -10.97 17.20
N VAL A 177 -16.76 -10.36 16.54
CA VAL A 177 -15.60 -9.75 17.21
C VAL A 177 -16.01 -8.36 17.67
N THR A 178 -15.91 -8.10 18.98
CA THR A 178 -16.20 -6.78 19.57
C THR A 178 -14.97 -6.12 20.18
N ASN A 179 -13.88 -6.87 20.39
CA ASN A 179 -12.62 -6.31 20.88
C ASN A 179 -12.07 -5.25 19.90
N PRO A 180 -11.97 -3.97 20.31
CA PRO A 180 -11.54 -2.88 19.43
C PRO A 180 -10.11 -3.03 18.91
N ASP A 181 -9.18 -3.58 19.70
CA ASP A 181 -7.78 -3.75 19.30
C ASP A 181 -7.65 -4.82 18.20
N LEU A 182 -8.43 -5.92 18.31
CA LEU A 182 -8.51 -6.96 17.28
C LEU A 182 -9.18 -6.45 16.00
N ILE A 183 -10.23 -5.63 16.12
CA ILE A 183 -10.87 -5.02 14.96
C ILE A 183 -9.90 -4.06 14.25
N GLN A 184 -9.18 -3.23 15.01
CA GLN A 184 -8.23 -2.27 14.45
C GLN A 184 -7.09 -2.99 13.70
N GLY A 185 -6.50 -4.03 14.29
CA GLY A 185 -5.45 -4.80 13.60
C GLY A 185 -6.00 -5.57 12.38
N LEU A 186 -7.24 -6.08 12.44
CA LEU A 186 -7.91 -6.68 11.29
C LEU A 186 -8.01 -5.69 10.13
N VAL A 187 -8.45 -4.46 10.38
CA VAL A 187 -8.55 -3.40 9.35
C VAL A 187 -7.18 -2.99 8.79
N GLY A 188 -6.11 -3.12 9.58
CA GLY A 188 -4.73 -2.88 9.11
C GLY A 188 -4.17 -4.01 8.24
N LEU A 189 -4.59 -5.25 8.49
CA LEU A 189 -4.14 -6.47 7.79
C LEU A 189 -5.01 -6.82 6.58
N LEU A 190 -6.28 -6.42 6.61
CA LEU A 190 -7.13 -6.43 5.44
C LEU A 190 -6.69 -5.28 4.55
N ASP A 191 -6.25 -5.62 3.35
CA ASP A 191 -5.89 -4.70 2.29
C ASP A 191 -7.14 -4.04 1.69
N LEU A 192 -7.93 -3.34 2.51
CA LEU A 192 -9.13 -2.64 2.08
C LEU A 192 -8.74 -1.58 1.04
N PRO A 193 -9.58 -1.29 0.03
CA PRO A 193 -9.21 -0.37 -1.04
C PRO A 193 -9.43 1.11 -0.70
N GLU A 194 -9.94 1.40 0.50
CA GLU A 194 -10.37 2.73 0.94
C GLU A 194 -9.91 2.99 2.38
N SER A 195 -9.55 4.25 2.67
CA SER A 195 -9.40 4.74 4.04
C SER A 195 -10.72 5.31 4.54
N PHE A 196 -11.05 5.06 5.80
CA PHE A 196 -12.26 5.58 6.46
C PHE A 196 -11.92 6.67 7.48
N SER A 197 -12.92 7.44 7.89
CA SER A 197 -12.77 8.45 8.94
C SER A 197 -12.49 7.80 10.30
N ALA A 198 -11.93 8.58 11.24
CA ALA A 198 -11.74 8.12 12.62
C ALA A 198 -13.05 7.85 13.39
N GLN A 199 -14.20 8.25 12.84
CA GLN A 199 -15.52 8.02 13.43
C GLN A 199 -16.20 6.76 12.85
N ALA A 200 -15.58 6.11 11.86
CA ALA A 200 -16.10 4.90 11.26
C ALA A 200 -16.24 3.78 12.30
N THR A 201 -17.36 3.07 12.24
CA THR A 201 -17.62 1.91 13.08
C THR A 201 -17.46 0.63 12.27
N TYR A 202 -17.00 -0.42 12.94
CA TYR A 202 -16.66 -1.69 12.31
C TYR A 202 -17.40 -2.81 13.04
N GLN A 203 -18.10 -3.64 12.28
CA GLN A 203 -18.69 -4.89 12.77
C GLN A 203 -18.06 -6.04 12.01
N ALA A 204 -17.39 -6.95 12.72
CA ALA A 204 -16.70 -8.10 12.15
C ALA A 204 -17.37 -9.40 12.63
N ASP A 205 -18.07 -10.08 11.72
CA ASP A 205 -18.68 -11.37 11.97
C ASP A 205 -17.85 -12.45 11.27
N VAL A 206 -17.38 -13.44 12.04
CA VAL A 206 -16.48 -14.50 11.54
C VAL A 206 -17.08 -15.88 11.78
N THR A 207 -17.04 -16.72 10.75
CA THR A 207 -17.39 -18.14 10.80
C THR A 207 -16.14 -18.97 10.51
N TYR A 208 -15.85 -19.93 11.38
CA TYR A 208 -14.72 -20.85 11.25
C TYR A 208 -15.21 -22.27 10.97
N LEU A 209 -14.45 -23.01 10.17
CA LEU A 209 -14.50 -24.47 10.09
C LEU A 209 -13.20 -25.02 10.65
N VAL A 210 -13.30 -25.81 11.73
CA VAL A 210 -12.16 -26.36 12.46
C VAL A 210 -12.24 -27.88 12.42
N ASP A 211 -11.14 -28.54 12.09
CA ASP A 211 -11.02 -29.99 12.21
C ASP A 211 -11.07 -30.42 13.69
N SER A 212 -12.02 -31.29 14.04
CA SER A 212 -12.30 -31.58 15.46
C SER A 212 -11.28 -32.51 16.12
N GLU A 213 -10.48 -33.24 15.34
CA GLU A 213 -9.45 -34.13 15.85
C GLU A 213 -8.15 -33.35 16.13
N THR A 214 -7.73 -32.56 15.14
CA THR A 214 -6.44 -31.87 15.10
C THR A 214 -6.49 -30.46 15.67
N GLY A 215 -7.62 -29.76 15.58
CA GLY A 215 -7.74 -28.33 15.92
C GLY A 215 -7.29 -27.38 14.80
N GLN A 216 -6.98 -27.89 13.60
CA GLN A 216 -6.62 -27.03 12.47
C GLN A 216 -7.84 -26.19 12.03
N MET A 217 -7.66 -24.87 11.88
CA MET A 217 -8.64 -24.03 11.19
C MET A 217 -8.52 -24.27 9.68
N LEU A 218 -9.49 -24.97 9.09
CA LEU A 218 -9.54 -25.27 7.66
C LEU A 218 -9.97 -24.06 6.84
N GLU A 219 -10.97 -23.34 7.34
CA GLU A 219 -11.53 -22.14 6.71
C GLU A 219 -11.91 -21.09 7.77
N ALA A 220 -11.73 -19.83 7.42
CA ALA A 220 -12.32 -18.68 8.12
C ALA A 220 -13.02 -17.77 7.09
N ALA A 221 -14.29 -17.46 7.33
CA ALA A 221 -15.09 -16.54 6.52
C ALA A 221 -15.45 -15.33 7.38
N LEU A 222 -15.09 -14.13 6.94
CA LEU A 222 -15.36 -12.87 7.60
C LEU A 222 -16.33 -12.04 6.77
N LYS A 223 -17.32 -11.46 7.43
CA LYS A 223 -18.07 -10.30 6.96
C LYS A 223 -17.70 -9.09 7.80
N LEU A 224 -17.06 -8.11 7.17
CA LEU A 224 -16.74 -6.81 7.78
C LEU A 224 -17.71 -5.77 7.24
N THR A 225 -18.49 -5.15 8.12
CA THR A 225 -19.33 -4.00 7.79
C THR A 225 -18.68 -2.74 8.36
N VAL A 226 -18.37 -1.78 7.50
CA VAL A 226 -17.82 -0.48 7.88
C VAL A 226 -18.90 0.57 7.67
N THR A 227 -19.25 1.32 8.70
CA THR A 227 -20.22 2.43 8.61
C THR A 227 -19.48 3.73 8.89
N ASP A 228 -19.50 4.64 7.92
CA ASP A 228 -18.83 5.94 8.00
C ASP A 228 -19.81 7.04 7.54
N GLY A 229 -20.33 7.81 8.50
CA GLY A 229 -21.42 8.76 8.25
C GLY A 229 -22.70 8.07 7.77
N GLU A 230 -23.20 8.48 6.60
CA GLU A 230 -24.38 7.87 5.95
C GLU A 230 -24.03 6.67 5.05
N SER A 231 -22.74 6.43 4.81
CA SER A 231 -22.26 5.36 3.94
C SER A 231 -22.00 4.06 4.72
N SER A 232 -22.27 2.93 4.07
CA SER A 232 -22.02 1.59 4.60
C SER A 232 -21.35 0.71 3.54
N HIS A 233 -20.21 0.14 3.89
CA HIS A 233 -19.39 -0.70 3.02
C HIS A 233 -19.30 -2.10 3.62
N VAL A 234 -19.51 -3.13 2.80
CA VAL A 234 -19.43 -4.52 3.24
C VAL A 234 -18.31 -5.22 2.49
N TYR A 235 -17.38 -5.79 3.25
CA TYR A 235 -16.29 -6.61 2.73
C TYR A 235 -16.44 -8.05 3.21
N GLN A 236 -16.21 -8.98 2.29
CA GLN A 236 -16.27 -10.42 2.58
C GLN A 236 -14.88 -11.02 2.35
N ALA A 237 -14.31 -11.63 3.37
CA ALA A 237 -13.05 -12.35 3.28
C ALA A 237 -13.29 -13.84 3.46
N LYS A 238 -12.63 -14.67 2.64
CA LYS A 238 -12.56 -16.12 2.81
C LYS A 238 -11.10 -16.52 2.85
N SER A 239 -10.70 -17.17 3.94
CA SER A 239 -9.36 -17.66 4.17
C SER A 239 -9.37 -19.18 4.25
N THR A 240 -8.47 -19.83 3.53
CA THR A 240 -8.26 -21.28 3.59
C THR A 240 -6.84 -21.58 4.01
N THR A 241 -6.67 -22.65 4.79
CA THR A 241 -5.38 -23.01 5.38
C THR A 241 -4.97 -24.41 4.94
N GLN A 242 -3.70 -24.57 4.57
CA GLN A 242 -3.07 -25.86 4.33
C GLN A 242 -1.79 -25.98 5.15
N VAL A 243 -1.68 -27.02 5.98
CA VAL A 243 -0.41 -27.37 6.64
C VAL A 243 0.58 -27.85 5.59
N LEU A 244 1.80 -27.31 5.63
CA LEU A 244 2.84 -27.66 4.70
C LEU A 244 3.71 -28.79 5.27
N GLU A 245 4.33 -29.56 4.38
CA GLU A 245 5.28 -30.60 4.80
C GLU A 245 6.45 -29.99 5.59
N GLU A 246 7.06 -30.79 6.49
CA GLU A 246 8.17 -30.37 7.37
C GLU A 246 9.40 -29.82 6.60
N SER A 247 9.47 -29.99 5.28
CA SER A 247 10.56 -29.46 4.45
C SER A 247 10.54 -27.93 4.28
N VAL A 248 9.43 -27.25 4.58
CA VAL A 248 9.38 -25.78 4.53
C VAL A 248 10.08 -25.22 5.75
N THR A 249 11.21 -24.57 5.50
CA THR A 249 12.04 -23.91 6.52
C THR A 249 12.03 -22.40 6.33
N LYS A 250 12.45 -21.65 7.35
CA LYS A 250 12.66 -20.20 7.25
C LYS A 250 13.48 -19.81 6.01
N ASP A 251 14.58 -20.51 5.76
CA ASP A 251 15.49 -20.23 4.63
C ASP A 251 14.86 -20.56 3.27
N SER A 252 13.98 -21.57 3.21
CA SER A 252 13.31 -21.93 1.95
C SER A 252 12.35 -20.85 1.44
N LEU A 253 11.89 -19.95 2.33
CA LEU A 253 11.01 -18.83 1.97
C LEU A 253 11.78 -17.60 1.46
N LYS A 254 13.10 -17.54 1.71
CA LYS A 254 13.91 -16.36 1.42
C LYS A 254 14.08 -16.16 -0.10
N PRO A 255 13.61 -15.03 -0.68
CA PRO A 255 13.89 -14.72 -2.07
C PRO A 255 15.36 -14.29 -2.25
N ASP A 256 15.82 -14.27 -3.51
CA ASP A 256 17.11 -13.67 -3.84
C ASP A 256 17.00 -12.14 -3.79
N LEU A 257 17.36 -11.57 -2.64
CA LEU A 257 17.31 -10.12 -2.39
C LEU A 257 18.33 -9.33 -3.22
N GLU A 258 19.37 -9.99 -3.74
CA GLU A 258 20.45 -9.37 -4.53
C GLU A 258 20.29 -9.60 -6.03
N ALA A 259 19.16 -10.19 -6.46
CA ALA A 259 18.89 -10.49 -7.85
C ALA A 259 18.91 -9.20 -8.70
N GLN A 260 19.81 -9.17 -9.69
CA GLN A 260 19.82 -8.09 -10.67
C GLN A 260 18.68 -8.27 -11.65
N VAL A 261 17.90 -7.21 -11.82
CA VAL A 261 16.79 -7.21 -12.76
C VAL A 261 17.23 -6.69 -14.11
N SER A 262 16.91 -7.45 -15.16
CA SER A 262 17.20 -7.06 -16.54
C SER A 262 16.05 -6.22 -17.09
N PRO A 263 16.33 -5.29 -18.03
CA PRO A 263 15.29 -4.60 -18.80
C PRO A 263 14.31 -5.58 -19.43
N LEU A 264 13.02 -5.22 -19.43
CA LEU A 264 11.99 -5.99 -20.10
C LEU A 264 12.08 -5.75 -21.61
N GLU A 265 12.27 -6.81 -22.38
CA GLU A 265 12.22 -6.74 -23.83
C GLU A 265 10.77 -6.67 -24.30
N VAL A 266 10.40 -5.56 -24.94
CA VAL A 266 9.07 -5.36 -25.52
C VAL A 266 9.17 -5.31 -27.04
N ALA A 267 8.31 -6.06 -27.73
CA ALA A 267 8.31 -6.06 -29.19
C ALA A 267 7.87 -4.70 -29.76
N GLU A 268 8.38 -4.38 -30.95
CA GLU A 268 8.02 -3.17 -31.68
C GLU A 268 6.49 -3.08 -31.87
N GLY A 269 5.92 -1.91 -31.61
CA GLY A 269 4.47 -1.67 -31.67
C GLY A 269 3.66 -2.21 -30.48
N GLN A 270 4.28 -2.91 -29.51
CA GLN A 270 3.59 -3.43 -28.31
C GLN A 270 3.84 -2.61 -27.05
N TRP A 271 4.68 -1.58 -27.13
CA TRP A 271 5.09 -0.79 -25.97
C TRP A 271 3.91 -0.17 -25.21
N LEU A 272 2.94 0.42 -25.91
CA LEU A 272 1.81 1.09 -25.25
C LEU A 272 0.93 0.12 -24.46
N GLU A 273 0.67 -1.07 -25.00
CA GLU A 273 -0.12 -2.09 -24.30
C GLU A 273 0.64 -2.67 -23.11
N ALA A 274 1.96 -2.87 -23.25
CA ALA A 274 2.81 -3.28 -22.13
C ALA A 274 2.87 -2.20 -21.04
N PHE A 275 2.95 -0.91 -21.41
CA PHE A 275 2.88 0.21 -20.48
C PHE A 275 1.54 0.27 -19.75
N LYS A 276 0.41 0.13 -20.45
CA LYS A 276 -0.93 0.08 -19.81
C LYS A 276 -1.05 -1.08 -18.83
N ALA A 277 -0.53 -2.26 -19.19
CA ALA A 277 -0.54 -3.44 -18.33
C ALA A 277 0.31 -3.24 -17.06
N ALA A 278 1.44 -2.55 -17.17
CA ALA A 278 2.31 -2.22 -16.03
C ALA A 278 1.76 -1.08 -15.15
N ASN A 279 0.84 -0.25 -15.67
CA ASN A 279 0.29 0.90 -14.96
C ASN A 279 -1.25 0.83 -14.85
N PRO A 280 -1.82 -0.23 -14.22
CA PRO A 280 -3.26 -0.44 -14.12
C PRO A 280 -3.86 0.48 -13.04
N THR A 281 -4.07 1.76 -13.36
CA THR A 281 -4.50 2.79 -12.39
C THR A 281 -5.81 2.47 -11.65
N GLN A 282 -6.64 1.57 -12.18
CA GLN A 282 -7.87 1.12 -11.51
C GLN A 282 -7.59 0.17 -10.33
N ALA A 283 -6.52 -0.62 -10.42
CA ALA A 283 -6.11 -1.57 -9.40
C ALA A 283 -5.11 -0.97 -8.39
N ILE A 284 -4.58 0.22 -8.66
CA ILE A 284 -3.71 0.97 -7.75
C ILE A 284 -4.56 1.86 -6.86
N SER A 285 -4.67 1.50 -5.58
CA SER A 285 -5.44 2.23 -4.58
C SER A 285 -4.59 3.09 -3.66
N THR A 286 -3.29 2.84 -3.55
CA THR A 286 -2.36 3.67 -2.75
C THR A 286 -1.05 3.93 -3.46
N TYR A 287 -0.47 5.11 -3.25
CA TYR A 287 0.89 5.42 -3.70
C TYR A 287 1.47 6.62 -2.94
N GLU A 288 2.79 6.69 -2.89
CA GLU A 288 3.51 7.87 -2.45
C GLU A 288 3.93 8.70 -3.66
N VAL A 289 3.80 10.02 -3.55
CA VAL A 289 4.43 10.96 -4.49
C VAL A 289 5.26 11.98 -3.74
N THR A 290 6.53 12.11 -4.14
CA THR A 290 7.34 13.26 -3.76
C THR A 290 7.19 14.33 -4.82
N GLU A 291 6.57 15.45 -4.46
CA GLU A 291 6.54 16.65 -5.27
C GLU A 291 7.73 17.54 -4.92
N GLY A 292 8.47 17.99 -5.93
CA GLY A 292 9.56 18.95 -5.79
C GLY A 292 9.40 20.08 -6.79
N ARG A 293 9.16 21.31 -6.34
CA ARG A 293 9.08 22.49 -7.22
C ARG A 293 10.34 23.32 -7.11
N GLN A 294 10.93 23.59 -8.27
CA GLN A 294 12.06 24.49 -8.39
C GLN A 294 11.71 25.66 -9.30
N ALA A 295 11.98 26.88 -8.83
CA ALA A 295 11.90 28.10 -9.60
C ALA A 295 13.18 28.91 -9.39
N GLY A 296 14.17 28.72 -10.27
CA GLY A 296 15.51 29.27 -10.07
C GLY A 296 16.21 28.63 -8.87
N ASP A 297 16.51 29.43 -7.83
CA ASP A 297 17.24 29.03 -6.63
C ASP A 297 16.33 28.61 -5.44
N GLN A 298 15.00 28.59 -5.63
CA GLN A 298 14.05 28.18 -4.59
C GLN A 298 13.57 26.75 -4.85
N ASP A 299 13.59 25.91 -3.81
CA ASP A 299 13.09 24.53 -3.83
C ASP A 299 12.03 24.34 -2.74
N SER A 300 10.93 23.66 -3.08
CA SER A 300 9.95 23.18 -2.12
C SER A 300 9.67 21.71 -2.38
N ASN A 301 9.69 20.90 -1.32
CA ASN A 301 9.46 19.46 -1.43
C ASN A 301 8.30 19.04 -0.51
N LEU A 302 7.33 18.33 -1.07
CA LEU A 302 6.19 17.77 -0.37
C LEU A 302 6.16 16.25 -0.58
N LEU A 303 5.74 15.52 0.44
CA LEU A 303 5.40 14.11 0.35
C LEU A 303 3.89 13.98 0.45
N TYR A 304 3.29 13.25 -0.49
CA TYR A 304 1.91 12.83 -0.43
C TYR A 304 1.89 11.31 -0.28
N LEU A 305 1.13 10.81 0.68
CA LEU A 305 0.65 9.44 0.65
C LEU A 305 -0.84 9.50 0.26
N THR A 306 -1.16 8.98 -0.92
CA THR A 306 -2.47 9.10 -1.54
C THR A 306 -3.18 7.76 -1.51
N ASN A 307 -4.44 7.75 -1.06
CA ASN A 307 -5.41 6.71 -1.37
C ASN A 307 -6.38 7.24 -2.42
N SER A 308 -6.42 6.59 -3.58
CA SER A 308 -7.31 6.94 -4.68
C SER A 308 -7.97 5.70 -5.28
N GLN A 309 -9.05 5.91 -6.03
CA GLN A 309 -9.67 4.88 -6.83
C GLN A 309 -10.13 5.49 -8.15
N ASN A 310 -9.72 4.89 -9.27
CA ASN A 310 -10.14 5.32 -10.61
C ASN A 310 -9.93 6.84 -10.86
N GLY A 311 -8.82 7.41 -10.39
CA GLY A 311 -8.50 8.84 -10.55
C GLY A 311 -9.21 9.77 -9.56
N GLN A 312 -10.04 9.24 -8.67
CA GLN A 312 -10.63 9.99 -7.56
C GLN A 312 -9.81 9.78 -6.30
N VAL A 313 -9.29 10.87 -5.73
CA VAL A 313 -8.60 10.81 -4.44
C VAL A 313 -9.62 10.74 -3.30
N LEU A 314 -9.50 9.71 -2.47
CA LEU A 314 -10.36 9.47 -1.32
C LEU A 314 -9.74 10.07 -0.06
N ALA A 315 -8.44 9.87 0.14
CA ALA A 315 -7.69 10.44 1.27
C ALA A 315 -6.23 10.77 0.89
N GLN A 316 -5.65 11.79 1.54
CA GLN A 316 -4.22 12.09 1.45
C GLN A 316 -3.64 12.51 2.79
N ALA A 317 -2.45 12.02 3.09
CA ALA A 317 -1.55 12.64 4.07
C ALA A 317 -0.50 13.45 3.31
N ILE A 318 -0.37 14.74 3.63
CA ILE A 318 0.53 15.66 2.94
C ILE A 318 1.53 16.22 3.96
N GLY A 319 2.82 16.05 3.72
CA GLY A 319 3.88 16.52 4.60
C GLY A 319 4.91 17.36 3.86
N THR A 320 5.46 18.37 4.52
CA THR A 320 6.56 19.18 3.97
C THR A 320 7.89 18.55 4.32
N ILE A 321 8.75 18.33 3.33
CA ILE A 321 10.10 17.80 3.55
C ILE A 321 11.05 18.97 3.82
N GLN A 322 11.55 19.06 5.06
CA GLN A 322 12.52 20.06 5.49
C GLN A 322 13.60 19.41 6.34
N ASP A 323 14.88 19.70 6.06
CA ASP A 323 16.03 19.14 6.79
C ASP A 323 16.00 17.60 6.89
N LYS A 324 15.54 16.93 5.81
CA LYS A 324 15.33 15.47 5.74
C LYS A 324 14.29 14.93 6.73
N GLN A 325 13.40 15.78 7.23
CA GLN A 325 12.28 15.42 8.08
C GLN A 325 10.97 15.87 7.45
N ILE A 326 9.90 15.14 7.73
CA ILE A 326 8.56 15.54 7.33
C ILE A 326 7.96 16.39 8.45
N LYS A 327 7.51 17.61 8.13
CA LYS A 327 6.89 18.55 9.05
C LYS A 327 5.54 19.01 8.51
N GLY A 328 4.70 19.52 9.41
CA GLY A 328 3.46 20.23 9.03
C GLY A 328 2.49 19.33 8.28
N TYR A 329 2.14 18.18 8.86
CA TYR A 329 1.20 17.25 8.26
C TYR A 329 -0.17 17.90 8.07
N GLN A 330 -0.70 17.77 6.86
CA GLN A 330 -2.07 18.07 6.50
C GLN A 330 -2.77 16.74 6.22
N TYR A 331 -4.05 16.68 6.53
CA TYR A 331 -4.89 15.54 6.21
C TYR A 331 -6.01 15.97 5.29
N GLN A 332 -6.24 15.23 4.23
CA GLN A 332 -7.31 15.50 3.29
C GLN A 332 -8.21 14.26 3.17
N LEU A 333 -9.52 14.45 3.33
CA LEU A 333 -10.55 13.45 3.06
C LEU A 333 -11.52 14.04 2.03
N GLY A 334 -11.59 13.41 0.84
CA GLY A 334 -12.26 13.97 -0.32
C GLY A 334 -11.77 15.39 -0.64
N GLN A 335 -12.70 16.35 -0.73
CA GLN A 335 -12.39 17.75 -1.03
C GLN A 335 -12.02 18.59 0.19
N LYS A 336 -12.03 18.01 1.40
CA LYS A 336 -11.79 18.74 2.64
C LYS A 336 -10.38 18.50 3.13
N ARG A 337 -9.60 19.58 3.23
CA ARG A 337 -8.23 19.56 3.73
C ARG A 337 -8.15 20.24 5.10
N TYR A 338 -7.49 19.57 6.03
CA TYR A 338 -7.32 19.97 7.41
C TYR A 338 -5.84 20.18 7.70
N SER A 339 -5.51 21.28 8.35
CA SER A 339 -4.15 21.65 8.74
C SER A 339 -4.12 22.40 10.06
N LYS A 340 -2.93 22.54 10.66
CA LYS A 340 -2.71 23.43 11.81
C LYS A 340 -2.09 24.74 11.35
N THR A 341 -2.62 25.85 11.83
CA THR A 341 -2.01 27.18 11.70
C THR A 341 -0.80 27.33 12.64
N GLU A 342 -0.04 28.42 12.50
CA GLU A 342 1.13 28.71 13.36
C GLU A 342 0.78 28.79 14.86
N ASP A 343 -0.44 29.22 15.19
CA ASP A 343 -0.95 29.27 16.58
C ASP A 343 -1.52 27.94 17.09
N GLY A 344 -1.46 26.89 16.26
CA GLY A 344 -1.94 25.55 16.58
C GLY A 344 -3.44 25.32 16.39
N SER A 345 -4.20 26.32 15.93
CA SER A 345 -5.62 26.16 15.64
C SER A 345 -5.87 25.36 14.36
N LEU A 346 -7.02 24.69 14.30
CA LEU A 346 -7.44 23.90 13.14
C LEU A 346 -7.91 24.82 12.03
N LYS A 347 -7.37 24.62 10.81
CA LYS A 347 -7.83 25.25 9.58
C LYS A 347 -8.42 24.18 8.66
N GLU A 348 -9.63 24.45 8.18
CA GLU A 348 -10.32 23.66 7.15
C GLU A 348 -10.37 24.46 5.84
N GLU A 349 -10.04 23.80 4.73
CA GLU A 349 -10.13 24.35 3.38
C GLU A 349 -10.81 23.36 2.44
N SER A 350 -11.58 23.88 1.49
CA SER A 350 -12.09 23.08 0.37
C SER A 350 -11.09 23.16 -0.78
N VAL A 351 -10.42 22.05 -1.10
CA VAL A 351 -9.41 21.95 -2.14
C VAL A 351 -9.66 20.67 -2.94
N GLU A 352 -9.77 20.78 -4.26
CA GLU A 352 -9.85 19.60 -5.12
C GLU A 352 -8.50 18.85 -5.10
N PRO A 353 -8.48 17.58 -4.66
CA PRO A 353 -7.25 16.80 -4.70
C PRO A 353 -6.89 16.40 -6.14
N ILE A 354 -5.61 16.11 -6.36
CA ILE A 354 -5.11 15.64 -7.66
C ILE A 354 -4.56 14.23 -7.48
N ASP A 355 -5.03 13.30 -8.31
CA ASP A 355 -4.40 12.00 -8.50
C ASP A 355 -3.26 12.17 -9.53
N PHE A 356 -2.07 12.50 -9.05
CA PHE A 356 -0.90 12.79 -9.89
C PHE A 356 -0.50 11.57 -10.74
N TYR A 357 -0.60 10.37 -10.19
CA TYR A 357 -0.22 9.15 -10.90
C TYR A 357 -1.20 8.85 -12.03
N TYR A 358 -2.50 8.89 -11.75
CA TYR A 358 -3.54 8.71 -12.76
C TYR A 358 -3.40 9.75 -13.89
N LEU A 359 -3.24 11.02 -13.54
CA LEU A 359 -3.06 12.10 -14.52
C LEU A 359 -1.86 11.85 -15.42
N ALA A 360 -0.70 11.49 -14.86
CA ALA A 360 0.51 11.28 -15.62
C ALA A 360 0.44 10.04 -16.53
N VAL A 361 -0.14 8.93 -16.04
CA VAL A 361 -0.35 7.71 -16.85
C VAL A 361 -1.28 7.98 -18.02
N GLN A 362 -2.44 8.60 -17.78
CA GLN A 362 -3.38 8.92 -18.87
C GLN A 362 -2.77 9.91 -19.86
N SER A 363 -2.05 10.91 -19.37
CA SER A 363 -1.36 11.87 -20.22
C SER A 363 -0.36 11.19 -21.17
N LEU A 364 0.44 10.22 -20.70
CA LEU A 364 1.36 9.47 -21.55
C LEU A 364 0.63 8.57 -22.55
N ILE A 365 -0.46 7.92 -22.13
CA ILE A 365 -1.28 7.09 -23.04
C ILE A 365 -1.83 7.94 -24.19
N ASP A 366 -2.44 9.08 -23.88
CA ASP A 366 -3.08 9.98 -24.84
C ASP A 366 -2.10 10.62 -25.83
N HIS A 367 -0.84 10.78 -25.43
CA HIS A 367 0.21 11.42 -26.24
C HIS A 367 1.31 10.44 -26.68
N SER A 368 1.07 9.13 -26.59
CA SER A 368 2.07 8.08 -26.86
C SER A 368 2.66 8.16 -28.29
N ASP A 369 1.88 8.60 -29.27
CA ASP A 369 2.35 8.80 -30.66
C ASP A 369 3.17 10.09 -30.86
N GLN A 370 3.19 10.98 -29.88
CA GLN A 370 3.82 12.31 -29.96
C GLN A 370 5.10 12.39 -29.13
N VAL A 371 5.20 11.59 -28.07
CA VAL A 371 6.38 11.58 -27.20
C VAL A 371 7.61 11.02 -27.93
N GLN A 372 8.77 11.57 -27.62
CA GLN A 372 10.05 11.10 -28.13
C GLN A 372 10.91 10.57 -27.00
N THR A 373 11.66 9.49 -27.25
CA THR A 373 12.66 9.02 -26.29
C THR A 373 13.76 10.06 -26.14
N PHE A 374 13.94 10.56 -24.92
CA PHE A 374 14.99 11.50 -24.57
C PHE A 374 16.22 10.76 -24.06
N ASN A 375 17.32 10.90 -24.78
CA ASN A 375 18.64 10.39 -24.37
C ASN A 375 19.57 11.59 -24.17
N PRO A 376 19.99 11.91 -22.92
CA PRO A 376 20.87 13.03 -22.68
C PRO A 376 22.22 12.80 -23.36
N THR A 377 22.74 13.84 -24.01
CA THR A 377 24.05 13.82 -24.68
C THR A 377 24.95 14.93 -24.14
N ASP A 378 26.26 14.70 -24.17
CA ASP A 378 27.25 15.71 -23.80
C ASP A 378 27.41 16.77 -24.91
N GLU A 379 28.27 17.77 -24.69
CA GLU A 379 28.55 18.82 -25.68
C GLU A 379 29.07 18.28 -27.03
N ALA A 380 29.57 17.04 -27.07
CA ALA A 380 30.04 16.35 -28.27
C ALA A 380 28.97 15.43 -28.91
N GLY A 381 27.74 15.45 -28.40
CA GLY A 381 26.63 14.63 -28.88
C GLY A 381 26.76 13.14 -28.52
N GLN A 382 27.65 12.79 -27.58
CA GLN A 382 27.77 11.42 -27.09
C GLN A 382 26.79 11.17 -25.95
N PRO A 383 26.16 9.99 -25.86
CA PRO A 383 25.27 9.66 -24.74
C PRO A 383 25.96 9.87 -23.40
N ILE A 384 25.32 10.62 -22.50
CA ILE A 384 25.77 10.73 -21.12
C ILE A 384 25.38 9.43 -20.41
N ASN A 385 26.38 8.68 -19.96
CA ASN A 385 26.17 7.53 -19.08
C ASN A 385 25.83 8.02 -17.66
N ASP A 386 24.58 8.43 -17.45
CA ASP A 386 24.02 8.67 -16.12
C ASP A 386 23.60 7.32 -15.52
N PRO A 387 23.95 6.99 -14.26
CA PRO A 387 23.41 5.82 -13.57
C PRO A 387 21.88 5.65 -13.72
N ALA A 388 21.10 6.73 -13.74
CA ALA A 388 19.65 6.66 -13.93
C ALA A 388 19.26 6.15 -15.33
N SER A 389 20.04 6.49 -16.37
CA SER A 389 19.80 6.02 -17.74
C SER A 389 19.99 4.51 -17.91
N ALA A 390 20.64 3.83 -16.95
CA ALA A 390 20.77 2.37 -16.96
C ALA A 390 19.44 1.68 -16.60
N THR A 391 18.62 2.30 -15.75
CA THR A 391 17.41 1.68 -15.20
C THR A 391 16.12 2.28 -15.75
N THR A 392 16.15 3.48 -16.32
CA THR A 392 14.94 4.17 -16.82
C THR A 392 15.06 4.65 -18.26
N THR A 393 13.90 4.89 -18.88
CA THR A 393 13.73 5.57 -20.16
C THR A 393 12.90 6.83 -19.93
N THR A 394 13.34 7.96 -20.48
CA THR A 394 12.56 9.21 -20.46
C THR A 394 11.84 9.40 -21.79
N TYR A 395 10.53 9.62 -21.74
CA TYR A 395 9.70 10.04 -22.87
C TYR A 395 9.39 11.52 -22.72
N ARG A 396 9.61 12.31 -23.76
CA ARG A 396 9.50 13.77 -23.71
C ARG A 396 8.50 14.29 -24.73
N LEU A 397 7.64 15.21 -24.28
CA LEU A 397 6.78 16.03 -25.11
C LEU A 397 7.16 17.50 -24.92
N THR A 398 7.19 18.29 -26.00
CA THR A 398 7.59 19.70 -25.98
C THR A 398 6.55 20.60 -26.63
N PHE A 399 6.40 21.81 -26.10
CA PHE A 399 5.50 22.85 -26.55
C PHE A 399 6.32 24.13 -26.79
N GLU A 400 6.57 24.46 -28.06
CA GLU A 400 7.34 25.65 -28.43
C GLU A 400 6.47 26.91 -28.31
N ASN A 401 6.86 27.84 -27.44
CA ASN A 401 6.14 29.09 -27.17
C ASN A 401 4.66 28.89 -26.79
N ASP A 402 4.29 27.71 -26.29
CA ASP A 402 2.91 27.33 -26.00
C ASP A 402 2.73 26.87 -24.54
N TYR A 403 2.69 27.85 -23.64
CA TYR A 403 2.37 27.62 -22.23
C TYR A 403 0.95 27.09 -22.03
N ASP A 404 0.00 27.52 -22.85
CA ASP A 404 -1.41 27.13 -22.72
C ASP A 404 -1.60 25.64 -23.06
N GLY A 405 -0.82 25.12 -24.02
CA GLY A 405 -0.71 23.69 -24.30
C GLY A 405 -0.21 22.89 -23.09
N LEU A 406 0.88 23.34 -22.44
CA LEU A 406 1.37 22.73 -21.21
C LEU A 406 0.31 22.82 -20.09
N ALA A 407 -0.34 23.97 -19.91
CA ALA A 407 -1.36 24.19 -18.89
C ALA A 407 -2.56 23.25 -19.07
N LYS A 408 -2.98 23.03 -20.33
CA LYS A 408 -4.05 22.10 -20.65
C LYS A 408 -3.68 20.66 -20.29
N LEU A 409 -2.42 20.25 -20.54
CA LEU A 409 -1.93 18.92 -20.17
C LEU A 409 -1.78 18.75 -18.66
N ALA A 410 -1.25 19.77 -17.97
CA ALA A 410 -1.06 19.76 -16.51
C ALA A 410 -2.38 19.74 -15.72
N GLY A 411 -3.48 20.18 -16.36
CA GLY A 411 -4.82 20.15 -15.75
C GLY A 411 -4.90 21.04 -14.51
N ALA A 412 -5.18 20.44 -13.35
CA ALA A 412 -5.30 21.17 -12.08
C ALA A 412 -3.96 21.44 -11.39
N ILE A 413 -2.84 20.93 -11.93
CA ILE A 413 -1.52 21.17 -11.35
C ILE A 413 -1.15 22.65 -11.49
N ASP A 414 -0.76 23.26 -10.38
CA ASP A 414 -0.23 24.61 -10.38
C ASP A 414 1.16 24.66 -11.03
N ILE A 415 1.18 25.11 -12.29
CA ILE A 415 2.39 25.30 -13.10
C ILE A 415 2.78 26.77 -13.25
N SER A 416 2.24 27.67 -12.42
CA SER A 416 2.47 29.11 -12.54
C SER A 416 3.95 29.50 -12.48
N ASN A 417 4.75 28.76 -11.72
CA ASN A 417 6.21 28.91 -11.62
C ASN A 417 6.96 28.59 -12.92
N LEU A 418 6.33 27.88 -13.86
CA LEU A 418 6.94 27.52 -15.14
C LEU A 418 6.79 28.62 -16.19
N LYS A 419 5.86 29.57 -16.02
CA LYS A 419 5.61 30.62 -17.01
C LYS A 419 6.84 31.52 -17.18
N ARG A 420 7.27 31.74 -18.43
CA ARG A 420 8.44 32.55 -18.78
C ARG A 420 8.05 33.81 -19.53
N GLU A 421 8.88 34.85 -19.41
CA GLU A 421 8.79 36.03 -20.27
C GLU A 421 9.54 35.77 -21.59
N GLY A 422 8.94 36.15 -22.72
CA GLY A 422 9.56 35.98 -24.04
C GLY A 422 9.42 34.57 -24.63
N GLU A 423 10.30 34.25 -25.57
CA GLU A 423 10.34 32.93 -26.22
C GLU A 423 10.83 31.85 -25.25
N ALA A 424 10.07 30.77 -25.13
CA ALA A 424 10.34 29.68 -24.22
C ALA A 424 9.85 28.35 -24.78
N VAL A 425 10.55 27.28 -24.43
CA VAL A 425 10.12 25.90 -24.64
C VAL A 425 9.57 25.38 -23.32
N TYR A 426 8.38 24.80 -23.38
CA TYR A 426 7.76 24.09 -22.27
C TYR A 426 7.83 22.59 -22.57
N GLY A 427 7.91 21.76 -21.53
CA GLY A 427 7.98 20.33 -21.76
C GLY A 427 7.52 19.49 -20.60
N VAL A 428 7.32 18.21 -20.93
CA VAL A 428 6.87 17.16 -20.03
C VAL A 428 7.79 15.97 -20.23
N ASP A 429 8.37 15.47 -19.15
CA ASP A 429 9.16 14.25 -19.13
C ASP A 429 8.43 13.18 -18.32
N TYR A 430 8.22 12.02 -18.94
CA TYR A 430 7.72 10.81 -18.30
C TYR A 430 8.89 9.84 -18.10
N VAL A 431 9.19 9.49 -16.86
CA VAL A 431 10.29 8.60 -16.50
C VAL A 431 9.73 7.21 -16.25
N VAL A 432 10.10 6.24 -17.07
CA VAL A 432 9.56 4.87 -17.04
C VAL A 432 10.68 3.89 -16.71
N ASN A 433 10.45 2.99 -15.76
CA ASN A 433 11.39 1.93 -15.42
C ASN A 433 11.55 0.94 -16.58
N LYS A 434 12.78 0.59 -16.95
CA LYS A 434 13.06 -0.32 -18.07
C LYS A 434 12.71 -1.78 -17.78
N ALA A 435 12.73 -2.19 -16.51
CA ALA A 435 12.47 -3.56 -16.09
C ALA A 435 10.98 -3.81 -15.80
N SER A 436 10.28 -2.87 -15.13
CA SER A 436 8.87 -3.03 -14.80
C SER A 436 7.90 -2.31 -15.76
N LEU A 437 8.38 -1.35 -16.55
CA LEU A 437 7.56 -0.40 -17.32
C LEU A 437 6.64 0.49 -16.48
N GLU A 438 6.79 0.49 -15.16
CA GLU A 438 6.06 1.40 -14.28
C GLU A 438 6.54 2.84 -14.46
N LEU A 439 5.62 3.79 -14.35
CA LEU A 439 5.90 5.21 -14.35
C LEU A 439 6.51 5.63 -13.00
N GLU A 440 7.77 6.03 -12.98
CA GLU A 440 8.49 6.47 -11.79
C GLU A 440 8.48 7.99 -11.61
N GLY A 441 8.27 8.75 -12.69
CA GLY A 441 8.33 10.20 -12.64
C GLY A 441 7.54 10.91 -13.73
N PHE A 442 7.06 12.11 -13.39
CA PHE A 442 6.36 13.03 -14.27
C PHE A 442 6.85 14.44 -13.99
N TYR A 443 7.58 15.05 -14.92
CA TYR A 443 8.24 16.34 -14.70
C TYR A 443 7.75 17.37 -15.71
N LEU A 444 7.23 18.49 -15.21
CA LEU A 444 6.78 19.63 -16.01
C LEU A 444 7.85 20.71 -15.93
N TRP A 445 8.35 21.21 -17.05
CA TRP A 445 9.47 22.14 -17.06
C TRP A 445 9.35 23.24 -18.12
N SER A 446 10.15 24.30 -17.96
CA SER A 446 10.33 25.34 -18.97
C SER A 446 11.78 25.78 -19.10
N LEU A 447 12.11 26.31 -20.28
CA LEU A 447 13.46 26.73 -20.67
C LEU A 447 13.40 27.92 -21.64
N THR A 448 14.24 28.94 -21.45
CA THR A 448 14.48 30.01 -22.43
C THR A 448 15.84 29.87 -23.11
N ALA A 449 16.09 30.67 -24.14
CA ALA A 449 17.40 30.69 -24.81
C ALA A 449 18.57 31.15 -23.91
N GLU A 450 18.27 31.82 -22.80
CA GLU A 450 19.27 32.29 -21.83
C GLU A 450 19.61 31.21 -20.77
N ASP A 451 18.77 30.19 -20.64
CA ASP A 451 18.93 29.14 -19.63
C ASP A 451 19.98 28.12 -20.09
N THR A 452 21.03 27.91 -19.27
CA THR A 452 22.04 26.87 -19.52
C THR A 452 21.63 25.50 -18.95
N ALA A 453 20.52 25.44 -18.21
CA ALA A 453 19.96 24.23 -17.58
C ALA A 453 18.47 24.44 -17.26
N ILE A 454 17.72 23.34 -17.14
CA ILE A 454 16.33 23.35 -16.64
C ILE A 454 16.35 23.66 -15.14
N THR A 455 15.93 24.87 -14.78
CA THR A 455 15.86 25.36 -13.38
C THR A 455 14.43 25.73 -12.95
N HIS A 456 13.48 25.65 -13.87
CA HIS A 456 12.05 25.86 -13.63
C HIS A 456 11.35 24.54 -13.90
N VAL A 457 11.02 23.80 -12.83
CA VAL A 457 10.50 22.44 -12.93
C VAL A 457 9.60 22.10 -11.75
N ASN A 458 8.48 21.43 -12.04
CA ASN A 458 7.69 20.68 -11.06
C ASN A 458 7.98 19.20 -11.26
N ARG A 459 8.50 18.55 -10.22
CA ARG A 459 8.91 17.14 -10.24
C ARG A 459 7.94 16.31 -9.43
N TYR A 460 7.30 15.32 -10.03
CA TYR A 460 6.49 14.34 -9.33
C TYR A 460 7.17 12.99 -9.44
N SER A 461 7.60 12.41 -8.32
CA SER A 461 8.25 11.09 -8.29
C SER A 461 7.35 10.09 -7.57
N PHE A 462 6.95 9.03 -8.27
CA PHE A 462 6.00 8.04 -7.78
C PHE A 462 6.73 6.87 -7.12
N ARG A 463 6.24 6.43 -5.97
CA ARG A 463 6.84 5.34 -5.19
C ARG A 463 5.76 4.50 -4.52
N HIS A 464 6.14 3.27 -4.18
CA HIS A 464 5.39 2.42 -3.28
C HIS A 464 3.93 2.14 -3.71
N LEU A 465 3.69 1.95 -5.00
CA LEU A 465 2.38 1.62 -5.56
C LEU A 465 1.77 0.39 -4.85
N ASN A 466 0.60 0.54 -4.26
CA ASN A 466 -0.11 -0.45 -3.45
C ASN A 466 0.67 -1.06 -2.28
N GLN A 467 1.87 -0.56 -1.96
CA GLN A 467 2.69 -1.13 -0.89
C GLN A 467 2.19 -0.70 0.48
N GLN A 468 1.36 0.34 0.59
CA GLN A 468 0.78 0.84 1.84
C GLN A 468 -0.70 0.48 1.93
N ALA A 469 -1.19 0.08 3.11
CA ALA A 469 -2.63 -0.08 3.32
C ALA A 469 -3.28 1.31 3.50
N PRO A 470 -4.44 1.59 2.87
CA PRO A 470 -5.12 2.89 3.02
C PRO A 470 -5.39 3.29 4.48
N SER A 471 -5.72 2.31 5.33
CA SER A 471 -5.97 2.52 6.75
C SER A 471 -4.76 3.07 7.52
N LEU A 472 -3.56 2.98 6.95
CA LEU A 472 -2.34 3.53 7.55
C LEU A 472 -2.17 5.04 7.36
N ILE A 473 -2.84 5.63 6.38
CA ILE A 473 -2.68 7.06 6.03
C ILE A 473 -3.00 7.96 7.22
N GLN A 474 -4.09 7.69 7.93
CA GLN A 474 -4.52 8.49 9.07
C GLN A 474 -3.54 8.43 10.26
N PHE A 475 -2.71 7.39 10.39
CA PHE A 475 -1.74 7.29 11.48
C PHE A 475 -0.46 8.10 11.24
N LEU A 476 -0.24 8.57 10.00
CA LEU A 476 0.91 9.44 9.68
C LEU A 476 0.69 10.90 10.09
N VAL A 477 -0.55 11.29 10.33
CA VAL A 477 -0.93 12.67 10.60
C VAL A 477 -1.36 12.86 12.06
N ASP A 478 -1.37 14.11 12.52
CA ASP A 478 -1.76 14.45 13.89
C ASP A 478 -3.20 13.94 14.19
N PRO A 479 -3.42 13.15 15.26
CA PRO A 479 -4.74 12.61 15.59
C PRO A 479 -5.83 13.67 15.75
N GLU A 480 -5.49 14.92 16.11
CA GLU A 480 -6.46 16.01 16.17
C GLU A 480 -7.00 16.39 14.78
N LEU A 481 -6.17 16.31 13.73
CA LEU A 481 -6.61 16.55 12.36
C LEU A 481 -7.57 15.45 11.90
N VAL A 482 -7.25 14.18 12.20
CA VAL A 482 -8.11 13.04 11.84
C VAL A 482 -9.46 13.12 12.53
N LYS A 483 -9.48 13.48 13.83
CA LYS A 483 -10.71 13.62 14.62
C LYS A 483 -11.59 14.79 14.17
N ALA A 484 -10.99 15.83 13.61
CA ALA A 484 -11.73 16.99 13.11
C ALA A 484 -12.52 16.69 11.84
N VAL A 485 -12.14 15.64 11.11
CA VAL A 485 -12.85 15.21 9.91
C VAL A 485 -14.23 14.71 10.30
N LYS A 486 -15.24 15.21 9.58
CA LYS A 486 -16.61 14.71 9.65
C LYS A 486 -16.89 14.01 8.32
N PRO A 487 -17.40 12.77 8.35
CA PRO A 487 -17.82 12.07 7.14
C PRO A 487 -18.95 12.79 6.41
#